data_AF-A0A413HAP9-F1
#
_entry.id   AF-A0A413HAP9-F1
#
_cell.length_a   1.000
_cell.length_b   1.000
_cell.length_c   1.000
_cell.angle_alpha   90.00
_cell.angle_beta   90.00
_cell.angle_gamma   90.00
#
_symmetry.space_group_name_H-M   'P 1'
#
loop_
_entity.id
_entity.type
_entity.pdbx_description
1 polymer ?
#
loop_
_entity_poly.entity_id
_entity_poly.type
_entity_poly.pdbx_seq_one_letter_code
_entity_poly.pdbx_strand_id
1 'polypeptide(L)'
;MYNQVGTVSLKIESGGEEKGTVAYSVKNPATYIKYSRSKSNVATPPYYYSYDWLYWGDNALWGNPEGYNYPSAATIQKSVYDPCPEGYMVAPRDTWLNNSSSASGIEASVFLSTSNWDTEKLGYSLNYNGQGLWYPLGGLRNRKTGKLQDAEKSGYYWQSTAFASNGADASYMNVGKDKVDTAGKNSRANAFSVRCVRIN
;
A
#
# COMPACT_ATOMS: atom_id res chain seq x y z
N MET A 1 -8.89 14.65 9.27
CA MET A 1 -9.67 15.25 8.19
C MET A 1 -10.50 16.35 8.81
N TYR A 2 -10.46 17.55 8.26
CA TYR A 2 -11.22 18.69 8.78
C TYR A 2 -12.72 18.42 8.63
N ASN A 3 -13.49 18.64 9.69
CA ASN A 3 -14.93 18.84 9.55
C ASN A 3 -15.20 20.35 9.36
N GLN A 4 -16.44 20.72 9.03
CA GLN A 4 -16.86 22.12 8.80
C GLN A 4 -16.63 23.05 10.00
N VAL A 5 -16.30 22.51 11.17
CA VAL A 5 -16.03 23.25 12.42
C VAL A 5 -14.56 23.21 12.84
N GLY A 6 -13.65 22.77 11.96
CA GLY A 6 -12.20 22.82 12.19
C GLY A 6 -11.65 21.76 13.16
N THR A 7 -12.50 20.86 13.67
CA THR A 7 -12.07 19.79 14.58
C THR A 7 -11.58 18.59 13.78
N VAL A 8 -10.34 18.17 14.03
CA VAL A 8 -9.76 16.97 13.41
C VAL A 8 -10.14 15.75 14.25
N SER A 9 -11.20 15.04 13.87
CA SER A 9 -11.42 13.68 14.33
C SER A 9 -11.51 12.74 13.13
N LEU A 10 -10.51 11.87 12.96
CA LEU A 10 -10.64 10.77 12.01
C LEU A 10 -11.73 9.83 12.51
N LYS A 11 -12.78 9.64 11.72
CA LYS A 11 -13.79 8.62 12.03
C LYS A 11 -13.16 7.25 11.81
N ILE A 12 -13.25 6.37 12.82
CA ILE A 12 -12.70 5.02 12.77
C ILE A 12 -13.85 4.05 12.99
N GLU A 13 -14.04 3.12 12.06
CA GLU A 13 -15.06 2.07 12.17
C GLU A 13 -14.44 0.68 12.07
N SER A 14 -15.09 -0.31 12.66
CA SER A 14 -14.75 -1.72 12.40
C SER A 14 -15.24 -2.12 11.02
N GLY A 15 -14.42 -2.86 10.28
CA GLY A 15 -14.88 -3.60 9.12
C GLY A 15 -15.90 -4.66 9.51
N GLY A 16 -16.64 -5.14 8.52
CA GLY A 16 -17.73 -6.10 8.68
C GLY A 16 -18.51 -6.21 7.38
N GLU A 17 -19.52 -7.05 7.34
CA GLU A 17 -20.28 -7.35 6.11
C GLU A 17 -20.84 -6.10 5.42
N GLU A 18 -21.28 -5.11 6.19
CA GLU A 18 -21.83 -3.86 5.67
C GLU A 18 -20.75 -2.80 5.37
N LYS A 19 -19.70 -2.75 6.20
CA LYS A 19 -18.74 -1.63 6.27
C LYS A 19 -17.41 -1.92 5.57
N GLY A 20 -17.03 -3.18 5.49
CA GLY A 20 -15.86 -3.68 4.79
C GLY A 20 -16.13 -3.88 3.30
N THR A 21 -16.69 -2.86 2.64
CA THR A 21 -17.07 -2.92 1.23
C THR A 21 -16.59 -1.68 0.49
N VAL A 22 -16.32 -1.83 -0.80
CA VAL A 22 -15.97 -0.69 -1.67
C VAL A 22 -17.11 0.33 -1.73
N ALA A 23 -18.37 -0.14 -1.75
CA ALA A 23 -19.53 0.75 -1.72
C ALA A 23 -19.59 1.61 -0.45
N TYR A 24 -19.25 1.06 0.71
CA TYR A 24 -19.20 1.82 1.96
C TYR A 24 -18.02 2.81 1.96
N SER A 25 -16.83 2.41 1.49
CA SER A 25 -15.65 3.30 1.46
C SER A 25 -15.85 4.50 0.54
N VAL A 26 -16.47 4.30 -0.63
CA VAL A 26 -16.83 5.38 -1.57
C VAL A 26 -17.82 6.36 -0.93
N LYS A 27 -18.82 5.87 -0.19
CA LYS A 27 -19.79 6.71 0.53
C LYS A 27 -19.21 7.42 1.75
N ASN A 28 -18.10 6.91 2.30
CA ASN A 28 -17.50 7.39 3.55
C ASN A 28 -15.99 7.66 3.40
N PRO A 29 -15.57 8.55 2.47
CA PRO A 29 -14.15 8.75 2.14
C PRO A 29 -13.32 9.28 3.31
N ALA A 30 -13.96 9.85 4.34
CA ALA A 30 -13.32 10.36 5.55
C ALA A 30 -13.23 9.35 6.72
N THR A 31 -13.65 8.10 6.49
CA THR A 31 -13.68 7.05 7.52
C THR A 31 -12.55 6.06 7.30
N TYR A 32 -11.77 5.80 8.34
CA TYR A 32 -10.84 4.69 8.38
C TYR A 32 -11.57 3.40 8.78
N ILE A 33 -11.56 2.41 7.88
CA ILE A 33 -12.19 1.11 8.08
C ILE A 33 -11.11 0.13 8.57
N LYS A 34 -11.25 -0.34 9.81
CA LYS A 34 -10.38 -1.37 10.39
C LYS A 34 -10.66 -2.73 9.75
N TYR A 35 -9.85 -3.72 10.11
CA TYR A 35 -10.06 -5.08 9.62
C TYR A 35 -11.47 -5.62 9.89
N SER A 36 -11.94 -6.47 8.97
CA SER A 36 -13.26 -7.11 9.01
C SER A 36 -13.27 -8.42 9.80
N ARG A 37 -12.24 -9.27 9.65
CA ARG A 37 -12.15 -10.58 10.31
C ARG A 37 -10.73 -10.95 10.73
N SER A 38 -10.59 -11.90 11.67
CA SER A 38 -9.30 -12.43 12.14
C SER A 38 -8.90 -13.78 11.52
N LYS A 39 -9.77 -14.38 10.69
CA LYS A 39 -9.55 -15.65 10.01
C LYS A 39 -9.72 -15.48 8.50
N SER A 40 -9.06 -16.36 7.75
CA SER A 40 -9.19 -16.44 6.28
C SER A 40 -10.06 -17.63 5.87
N ASN A 41 -10.71 -17.52 4.72
CA ASN A 41 -11.20 -18.65 3.91
C ASN A 41 -10.61 -18.51 2.51
N VAL A 42 -9.78 -19.49 2.15
CA VAL A 42 -9.08 -19.55 0.87
C VAL A 42 -9.33 -20.87 0.12
N ALA A 43 -10.14 -21.75 0.70
CA ALA A 43 -10.39 -23.08 0.16
C ALA A 43 -11.57 -23.05 -0.82
N THR A 44 -12.66 -22.37 -0.47
CA THR A 44 -13.87 -22.29 -1.28
C THR A 44 -14.43 -20.87 -1.33
N PRO A 45 -14.99 -20.43 -2.46
CA PRO A 45 -15.69 -19.14 -2.52
C PRO A 45 -16.91 -19.08 -1.58
N PRO A 46 -17.30 -17.89 -1.09
CA PRO A 46 -16.58 -16.62 -1.25
C PRO A 46 -15.31 -16.55 -0.37
N TYR A 47 -14.23 -16.06 -0.96
CA TYR A 47 -12.94 -15.91 -0.27
C TYR A 47 -12.93 -14.71 0.67
N TYR A 48 -12.20 -14.83 1.77
CA TYR A 48 -11.90 -13.70 2.65
C TYR A 48 -10.57 -13.90 3.35
N TYR A 49 -9.95 -12.79 3.73
CA TYR A 49 -8.60 -12.77 4.24
C TYR A 49 -8.59 -12.21 5.67
N SER A 50 -7.83 -12.86 6.55
CA SER A 50 -7.62 -12.34 7.89
C SER A 50 -6.97 -10.97 7.82
N TYR A 51 -7.43 -10.07 8.67
CA TYR A 51 -6.89 -8.72 8.77
C TYR A 51 -6.96 -7.88 7.49
N ASP A 52 -7.92 -8.19 6.61
CA ASP A 52 -8.32 -7.34 5.49
C ASP A 52 -9.43 -6.38 5.91
N TRP A 53 -9.45 -5.18 5.32
CA TRP A 53 -10.52 -4.21 5.55
C TRP A 53 -11.77 -4.61 4.78
N LEU A 54 -11.60 -5.27 3.62
CA LEU A 54 -12.70 -5.88 2.89
C LEU A 54 -13.23 -7.11 3.65
N TYR A 55 -14.55 -7.26 3.66
CA TYR A 55 -15.21 -8.43 4.24
C TYR A 55 -15.10 -9.65 3.33
N TRP A 56 -15.22 -9.44 2.02
CA TRP A 56 -14.94 -10.43 0.98
C TRP A 56 -13.67 -10.03 0.24
N GLY A 57 -12.72 -10.96 0.13
CA GLY A 57 -11.40 -10.68 -0.43
C GLY A 57 -11.47 -10.37 -1.92
N ASP A 58 -10.73 -9.35 -2.35
CA ASP A 58 -10.58 -8.97 -3.75
C ASP A 58 -9.09 -8.69 -4.04
N ASN A 59 -8.44 -9.61 -4.74
CA ASN A 59 -7.04 -9.44 -5.16
C ASN A 59 -6.93 -8.50 -6.37
N ALA A 60 -8.01 -8.31 -7.13
CA ALA A 60 -8.06 -7.46 -8.30
C ALA A 60 -8.49 -6.02 -7.97
N LEU A 61 -8.61 -5.66 -6.68
CA LEU A 61 -9.12 -4.36 -6.25
C LEU A 61 -8.44 -3.19 -6.97
N TRP A 62 -7.13 -3.24 -7.19
CA TRP A 62 -6.38 -2.20 -7.93
C TRP A 62 -5.94 -2.63 -9.34
N GLY A 63 -6.42 -3.78 -9.83
CA GLY A 63 -6.20 -4.26 -11.19
C GLY A 63 -4.95 -5.12 -11.40
N ASN A 64 -4.18 -5.43 -10.35
CA ASN A 64 -2.99 -6.29 -10.43
C ASN A 64 -3.13 -7.57 -9.58
N PRO A 65 -4.12 -8.45 -9.87
CA PRO A 65 -4.41 -9.62 -9.05
C PRO A 65 -3.29 -10.66 -9.02
N GLU A 66 -2.44 -10.70 -10.06
CA GLU A 66 -1.34 -11.65 -10.20
C GLU A 66 0.04 -10.99 -10.08
N GLY A 67 0.12 -9.79 -9.51
CA GLY A 67 1.40 -9.05 -9.40
C GLY A 67 2.48 -9.77 -8.60
N TYR A 68 2.11 -10.80 -7.82
CA TYR A 68 3.07 -11.69 -7.15
C TYR A 68 3.88 -12.55 -8.12
N ASN A 69 3.44 -12.70 -9.38
CA ASN A 69 4.17 -13.37 -10.46
C ASN A 69 5.13 -12.44 -11.23
N TYR A 70 5.26 -11.18 -10.81
CA TYR A 70 6.10 -10.17 -11.49
C TYR A 70 5.76 -9.95 -12.98
N PRO A 71 4.47 -9.72 -13.33
CA PRO A 71 4.12 -9.34 -14.70
C PRO A 71 4.78 -8.00 -15.04
N SER A 72 5.13 -7.80 -16.31
CA SER A 72 5.65 -6.52 -16.78
C SER A 72 4.65 -5.40 -16.50
N ALA A 73 5.09 -4.29 -15.90
CA ALA A 73 4.25 -3.13 -15.64
C ALA A 73 3.45 -2.63 -16.86
N ALA A 74 4.00 -2.77 -18.07
CA ALA A 74 3.32 -2.40 -19.32
C ALA A 74 2.09 -3.27 -19.66
N THR A 75 1.96 -4.44 -19.04
CA THR A 75 0.84 -5.38 -19.25
C THR A 75 -0.25 -5.25 -18.19
N ILE A 76 -0.01 -4.47 -17.14
CA ILE A 76 -0.94 -4.34 -16.02
C ILE A 76 -2.03 -3.31 -16.35
N GLN A 77 -3.27 -3.68 -16.11
CA GLN A 77 -4.42 -2.79 -16.24
C GLN A 77 -4.90 -2.36 -14.86
N LYS A 78 -5.10 -1.06 -14.63
CA LYS A 78 -5.69 -0.59 -13.38
C LYS A 78 -7.20 -0.80 -13.35
N SER A 79 -7.75 -1.03 -12.16
CA SER A 79 -9.21 -1.04 -11.97
C SER A 79 -9.77 0.38 -11.79
N VAL A 80 -11.10 0.50 -11.76
CA VAL A 80 -11.79 1.74 -11.38
C VAL A 80 -11.60 2.15 -9.91
N TYR A 81 -11.05 1.26 -9.07
CA TYR A 81 -10.80 1.52 -7.65
C TYR A 81 -9.32 1.79 -7.34
N ASP A 82 -8.45 1.73 -8.35
CA ASP A 82 -7.08 2.25 -8.22
C ASP A 82 -7.15 3.78 -8.03
N PRO A 83 -6.62 4.32 -6.91
CA PRO A 83 -6.78 5.72 -6.55
C PRO A 83 -5.88 6.69 -7.35
N CYS A 84 -5.02 6.20 -8.24
CA CYS A 84 -4.12 7.05 -9.02
C CYS A 84 -4.86 7.73 -10.18
N PRO A 85 -4.36 8.88 -10.67
CA PRO A 85 -4.95 9.57 -11.82
C PRO A 85 -4.78 8.78 -13.12
N GLU A 86 -5.43 9.24 -14.19
CA GLU A 86 -5.24 8.71 -15.55
C GLU A 86 -3.76 8.78 -15.97
N GLY A 87 -3.28 7.74 -16.66
CA GLY A 87 -1.87 7.58 -17.02
C GLY A 87 -0.97 7.07 -15.88
N TYR A 88 -1.52 6.86 -14.68
CA TYR A 88 -0.81 6.33 -13.53
C TYR A 88 -1.58 5.18 -12.86
N MET A 89 -0.85 4.33 -12.15
CA MET A 89 -1.41 3.27 -11.31
C MET A 89 -0.67 3.17 -9.98
N VAL A 90 -1.25 2.48 -8.99
CA VAL A 90 -0.54 2.10 -7.77
C VAL A 90 0.70 1.29 -8.16
N ALA A 91 1.85 1.67 -7.62
CA ALA A 91 3.15 1.05 -7.88
C ALA A 91 3.06 -0.49 -7.90
N PRO A 92 3.35 -1.15 -9.04
CA PRO A 92 3.48 -2.60 -9.08
C PRO A 92 4.71 -3.07 -8.31
N ARG A 93 4.77 -4.36 -7.99
CA ARG A 93 5.79 -4.93 -7.12
C ARG A 93 7.22 -4.78 -7.65
N ASP A 94 7.39 -4.82 -8.97
CA ASP A 94 8.66 -4.60 -9.68
C ASP A 94 9.15 -3.14 -9.63
N THR A 95 8.36 -2.18 -9.13
CA THR A 95 8.81 -0.78 -8.91
C THR A 95 10.01 -0.70 -7.97
N TRP A 96 10.05 -1.55 -6.94
CA TRP A 96 11.09 -1.54 -5.90
C TRP A 96 11.83 -2.87 -5.77
N LEU A 97 11.37 -3.91 -6.45
CA LEU A 97 12.01 -5.21 -6.43
C LEU A 97 12.77 -5.46 -7.73
N ASN A 98 14.08 -5.66 -7.63
CA ASN A 98 14.89 -6.20 -8.72
C ASN A 98 15.25 -7.66 -8.40
N ASN A 99 14.55 -8.63 -9.00
CA ASN A 99 14.81 -10.07 -8.79
C ASN A 99 15.28 -10.80 -10.07
N SER A 100 15.51 -10.05 -11.14
CA SER A 100 16.08 -10.54 -12.39
C SER A 100 16.74 -9.37 -13.11
N SER A 101 17.89 -9.58 -13.75
CA SER A 101 18.71 -8.58 -14.46
C SER A 101 18.00 -7.77 -15.57
N SER A 102 16.69 -7.90 -15.69
CA SER A 102 15.77 -7.27 -16.65
C SER A 102 14.69 -6.38 -16.01
N ALA A 103 14.61 -6.26 -14.66
CA ALA A 103 13.59 -5.45 -13.99
C ALA A 103 14.12 -4.07 -13.57
N SER A 104 13.44 -3.00 -14.03
CA SER A 104 13.77 -1.58 -13.80
C SER A 104 13.38 -1.05 -12.41
N GLY A 105 13.52 -1.88 -11.37
CA GLY A 105 13.14 -1.53 -10.00
C GLY A 105 14.17 -0.65 -9.29
N ILE A 106 13.72 0.21 -8.37
CA ILE A 106 14.60 0.93 -7.44
C ILE A 106 15.01 -0.03 -6.32
N GLU A 107 16.23 -0.54 -6.39
CA GLU A 107 16.77 -1.48 -5.41
C GLU A 107 16.88 -0.87 -4.00
N ALA A 108 16.82 -1.73 -2.97
CA ALA A 108 16.99 -1.32 -1.58
C ALA A 108 18.32 -0.57 -1.33
N SER A 109 19.39 -0.95 -2.04
CA SER A 109 20.72 -0.32 -1.97
C SER A 109 20.70 1.17 -2.28
N VAL A 110 19.82 1.62 -3.18
CA VAL A 110 19.63 3.04 -3.53
C VAL A 110 19.15 3.83 -2.31
N PHE A 111 18.34 3.24 -1.44
CA PHE A 111 17.86 3.90 -0.22
C PHE A 111 18.88 3.87 0.91
N LEU A 112 19.82 2.92 0.93
CA LEU A 112 20.75 2.75 2.05
C LEU A 112 21.91 3.78 2.07
N SER A 113 22.06 4.61 1.04
CA SER A 113 23.03 5.71 1.06
C SER A 113 22.61 6.80 2.05
N THR A 114 23.52 7.20 2.96
CA THR A 114 23.27 8.30 3.90
C THR A 114 23.06 9.64 3.21
N SER A 115 23.62 9.85 2.02
CA SER A 115 23.41 11.05 1.21
C SER A 115 21.95 11.26 0.79
N ASN A 116 21.18 10.18 0.78
CA ASN A 116 19.78 10.19 0.34
C ASN A 116 18.82 10.43 1.50
N TRP A 117 19.30 10.38 2.74
CA TRP A 117 18.51 10.58 3.94
C TRP A 117 18.44 12.06 4.32
N ASP A 118 17.23 12.61 4.40
CA ASP A 118 16.98 13.97 4.91
C ASP A 118 16.57 13.87 6.39
N THR A 119 17.50 14.20 7.28
CA THR A 119 17.30 14.17 8.75
C THR A 119 16.23 15.14 9.22
N GLU A 120 16.07 16.28 8.56
CA GLU A 120 15.17 17.35 9.01
C GLU A 120 13.74 17.06 8.57
N LYS A 121 13.56 16.56 7.34
CA LYS A 121 12.25 16.25 6.77
C LYS A 121 11.81 14.81 6.96
N LEU A 122 12.66 13.97 7.56
CA LEU A 122 12.39 12.58 7.92
C LEU A 122 11.91 11.78 6.70
N GLY A 123 12.83 11.49 5.80
CA GLY A 123 12.56 10.70 4.60
C GLY A 123 13.75 10.59 3.67
N TYR A 124 13.53 9.97 2.51
CA TYR A 124 14.55 9.75 1.50
C TYR A 124 14.34 10.60 0.26
N SER A 125 15.34 11.39 -0.12
CA SER A 125 15.43 12.09 -1.39
C SER A 125 16.39 11.34 -2.32
N LEU A 126 15.89 10.88 -3.46
CA LEU A 126 16.65 10.08 -4.43
C LEU A 126 16.70 10.80 -5.77
N ASN A 127 17.79 10.63 -6.51
CA ASN A 127 17.80 10.85 -7.95
C ASN A 127 17.89 9.48 -8.63
N TYR A 128 16.84 9.09 -9.35
CA TYR A 128 16.78 7.82 -10.07
C TYR A 128 16.38 8.08 -11.52
N ASN A 129 17.21 7.64 -12.47
CA ASN A 129 17.03 7.91 -13.91
C ASN A 129 16.75 9.39 -14.24
N GLY A 130 17.46 10.31 -13.56
CA GLY A 130 17.30 11.76 -13.75
C GLY A 130 16.04 12.36 -13.12
N GLN A 131 15.25 11.58 -12.37
CA GLN A 131 14.08 12.05 -11.65
C GLN A 131 14.35 12.17 -10.15
N GLY A 132 14.00 13.31 -9.57
CA GLY A 132 13.99 13.52 -8.12
C GLY A 132 12.78 12.83 -7.49
N LEU A 133 13.00 11.92 -6.55
CA LEU A 133 11.97 11.18 -5.83
C LEU A 133 12.05 11.51 -4.33
N TRP A 134 10.89 11.69 -3.68
CA TRP A 134 10.80 11.91 -2.24
C TRP A 134 9.94 10.85 -1.56
N TYR A 135 10.49 10.15 -0.56
CA TYR A 135 9.82 9.12 0.23
C TYR A 135 9.76 9.53 1.71
N PRO A 136 8.68 10.19 2.15
CA PRO A 136 8.51 10.59 3.55
C PRO A 136 8.27 9.41 4.51
N LEU A 137 8.66 9.56 5.78
CA LEU A 137 8.34 8.62 6.86
C LEU A 137 6.97 8.90 7.48
N GLY A 138 5.91 8.73 6.69
CA GLY A 138 4.53 9.02 7.09
C GLY A 138 3.90 8.02 8.08
N GLY A 139 4.57 6.92 8.41
CA GLY A 139 4.03 5.86 9.25
C GLY A 139 2.88 5.09 8.62
N LEU A 140 2.05 4.49 9.46
CA LEU A 140 0.86 3.74 9.08
C LEU A 140 -0.30 3.99 10.04
N ARG A 141 -1.53 3.72 9.60
CA ARG A 141 -2.65 3.51 10.54
C ARG A 141 -2.85 2.04 10.81
N ASN A 142 -2.94 1.72 12.09
CA ASN A 142 -3.00 0.34 12.56
C ASN A 142 -4.35 -0.30 12.22
N ARG A 143 -4.32 -1.49 11.62
CA ARG A 143 -5.51 -2.27 11.24
C ARG A 143 -6.53 -2.51 12.36
N LYS A 144 -6.11 -2.59 13.63
CA LYS A 144 -6.96 -2.94 14.78
C LYS A 144 -7.43 -1.72 15.56
N THR A 145 -6.62 -0.66 15.61
CA THR A 145 -6.91 0.51 16.46
C THR A 145 -7.19 1.79 15.68
N GLY A 146 -6.76 1.87 14.41
CA GLY A 146 -6.78 3.10 13.61
C GLY A 146 -5.81 4.20 14.08
N LYS A 147 -5.05 3.93 15.15
CA LYS A 147 -4.00 4.83 15.64
C LYS A 147 -2.88 4.93 14.62
N LEU A 148 -2.32 6.13 14.50
CA LEU A 148 -1.09 6.38 13.76
C LEU A 148 0.07 5.72 14.51
N GLN A 149 0.91 5.00 13.78
CA GLN A 149 2.11 4.33 14.28
C GLN A 149 3.28 4.65 13.35
N ASP A 150 4.49 4.64 13.91
CA ASP A 150 5.76 4.74 13.17
C ASP A 150 5.90 5.96 12.26
N ALA A 151 5.07 6.97 12.47
CA ALA A 151 5.32 8.30 11.95
C ALA A 151 6.71 8.74 12.39
N GLU A 152 7.46 9.38 11.48
CA GLU A 152 8.84 9.83 11.70
C GLU A 152 9.89 8.70 11.82
N LYS A 153 9.45 7.43 11.85
CA LYS A 153 10.33 6.26 11.96
C LYS A 153 10.41 5.45 10.67
N SER A 154 9.27 5.30 10.00
CA SER A 154 9.13 4.46 8.82
C SER A 154 8.13 5.04 7.81
N GLY A 155 8.45 4.92 6.52
CA GLY A 155 7.54 5.11 5.41
C GLY A 155 7.06 3.74 4.93
N TYR A 156 5.75 3.60 4.77
CA TYR A 156 5.12 2.39 4.25
C TYR A 156 4.37 2.72 2.96
N TYR A 157 4.62 1.93 1.92
CA TYR A 157 4.08 2.15 0.59
C TYR A 157 3.43 0.88 0.07
N TRP A 158 2.14 0.92 -0.21
CA TRP A 158 1.45 -0.21 -0.80
C TRP A 158 1.94 -0.48 -2.23
N GLN A 159 2.04 -1.75 -2.58
CA GLN A 159 2.17 -2.22 -3.96
C GLN A 159 0.79 -2.69 -4.46
N SER A 160 0.59 -2.71 -5.78
CA SER A 160 -0.74 -2.98 -6.38
C SER A 160 -1.26 -4.42 -6.25
N THR A 161 -0.55 -5.30 -5.54
CA THR A 161 -0.79 -6.76 -5.55
C THR A 161 -0.83 -7.39 -4.16
N ALA A 162 -1.59 -8.48 -4.05
CA ALA A 162 -1.44 -9.46 -2.97
C ALA A 162 0.01 -10.00 -2.93
N PHE A 163 0.46 -10.48 -1.78
CA PHE A 163 1.79 -11.12 -1.67
C PHE A 163 1.85 -12.52 -2.30
N ALA A 164 0.71 -13.19 -2.37
CA ALA A 164 0.53 -14.50 -2.99
C ALA A 164 -0.93 -14.67 -3.47
N SER A 165 -1.17 -15.65 -4.35
CA SER A 165 -2.46 -15.92 -5.01
C SER A 165 -3.68 -15.92 -4.08
N ASN A 166 -3.53 -16.40 -2.85
CA ASN A 166 -4.56 -16.39 -1.82
C ASN A 166 -4.00 -15.98 -0.45
N GLY A 167 -3.06 -15.04 -0.42
CA GLY A 167 -2.41 -14.58 0.80
C GLY A 167 -3.24 -13.54 1.54
N ALA A 168 -3.29 -13.62 2.88
CA ALA A 168 -3.95 -12.58 3.68
C ALA A 168 -3.22 -11.23 3.69
N ASP A 169 -1.96 -11.24 3.25
CA ASP A 169 -1.12 -10.05 3.18
C ASP A 169 -1.09 -9.47 1.75
N ALA A 170 -0.98 -8.14 1.68
CA ALA A 170 -0.58 -7.43 0.46
C ALA A 170 0.92 -7.14 0.51
N SER A 171 1.51 -6.96 -0.67
CA SER A 171 2.92 -6.59 -0.79
C SER A 171 3.10 -5.09 -0.53
N TYR A 172 4.20 -4.72 0.10
CA TYR A 172 4.52 -3.33 0.39
C TYR A 172 6.03 -3.11 0.36
N MET A 173 6.41 -1.83 0.25
CA MET A 173 7.78 -1.37 0.49
C MET A 173 7.85 -0.57 1.79
N ASN A 174 8.92 -0.76 2.54
CA ASN A 174 9.30 0.02 3.71
C ASN A 174 10.62 0.75 3.49
N VAL A 175 10.67 1.99 3.94
CA VAL A 175 11.92 2.73 4.17
C VAL A 175 11.92 3.28 5.58
N GLY A 176 13.06 3.28 6.25
CA GLY A 176 13.23 3.78 7.60
C GLY A 176 14.71 3.81 7.94
N LYS A 177 15.05 4.57 8.98
CA LYS A 177 16.46 4.80 9.35
C LYS A 177 17.25 3.50 9.56
N ASP A 178 16.61 2.50 10.15
CA ASP A 178 17.26 1.24 10.53
C ASP A 178 16.93 0.08 9.58
N LYS A 179 15.97 0.26 8.66
CA LYS A 179 15.52 -0.81 7.76
C LYS A 179 14.93 -0.28 6.46
N VAL A 180 15.37 -0.87 5.36
CA VAL A 180 14.70 -0.80 4.04
C VAL A 180 14.25 -2.21 3.67
N ASP A 181 12.99 -2.36 3.24
CA ASP A 181 12.41 -3.64 2.84
C ASP A 181 11.56 -3.44 1.59
N THR A 182 12.07 -3.82 0.42
CA THR A 182 11.35 -3.66 -0.85
C THR A 182 10.47 -4.85 -1.22
N ALA A 183 10.53 -5.93 -0.44
CA ALA A 183 9.85 -7.20 -0.67
C ALA A 183 8.87 -7.57 0.47
N GLY A 184 8.49 -6.59 1.28
CA GLY A 184 7.70 -6.79 2.48
C GLY A 184 6.28 -7.25 2.19
N LYS A 185 5.66 -7.87 3.22
CA LYS A 185 4.22 -8.17 3.24
C LYS A 185 3.56 -7.73 4.55
N ASN A 186 2.32 -7.28 4.48
CA ASN A 186 1.57 -6.92 5.68
C ASN A 186 0.06 -7.09 5.48
N SER A 187 -0.67 -7.09 6.59
CA SER A 187 -2.12 -7.19 6.59
C SER A 187 -2.75 -6.02 5.83
N ARG A 188 -3.67 -6.35 4.92
CA ARG A 188 -4.31 -5.43 3.97
C ARG A 188 -5.09 -4.29 4.62
N ALA A 189 -5.53 -4.45 5.87
CA ALA A 189 -6.25 -3.43 6.62
C ALA A 189 -5.37 -2.35 7.28
N ASN A 190 -4.03 -2.44 7.23
CA ASN A 190 -3.23 -1.28 7.61
C ASN A 190 -3.35 -0.20 6.51
N ALA A 191 -3.46 1.08 6.88
CA ALA A 191 -3.35 2.12 5.86
C ALA A 191 -1.89 2.55 5.72
N PHE A 192 -1.32 2.25 4.56
CA PHE A 192 -0.03 2.74 4.09
C PHE A 192 -0.25 3.82 3.04
N SER A 193 0.82 4.55 2.71
CA SER A 193 0.78 5.50 1.61
C SER A 193 0.66 4.76 0.27
N VAL A 194 0.02 5.41 -0.70
CA VAL A 194 0.02 4.96 -2.09
C VAL A 194 1.00 5.83 -2.86
N ARG A 195 1.85 5.20 -3.68
CA ARG A 195 2.64 5.90 -4.70
C ARG A 195 2.09 5.54 -6.06
N CYS A 196 1.78 6.57 -6.84
CA CYS A 196 1.39 6.42 -8.23
C CYS A 196 2.62 6.41 -9.14
N VAL A 197 2.68 5.45 -10.05
CA VAL A 197 3.72 5.34 -11.08
C VAL A 197 3.09 5.43 -12.46
N ARG A 198 3.82 6.01 -13.41
CA ARG A 198 3.33 6.20 -14.77
C ARG A 198 3.24 4.85 -15.49
N ILE A 199 2.15 4.65 -16.21
CA ILE A 199 1.96 3.50 -17.10
C ILE A 199 2.64 3.85 -18.44
N ASN A 200 3.47 2.94 -18.95
CA ASN A 200 4.14 3.09 -20.24
C ASN A 200 3.19 2.84 -21.41
#